data_AF-A0A382VRW1-F1
#
_entry.id   AF-A0A382VRW1-F1
#
_cell.length_a   1.000
_cell.length_b   1.000
_cell.length_c   1.000
_cell.angle_alpha   90.00
_cell.angle_beta   90.00
_cell.angle_gamma   90.00
#
_symmetry.space_group_name_H-M   'P 1'
#
loop_
_entity.id
_entity.type
_entity.pdbx_description
1 polymer ?
#
loop_
_entity_poly.entity_id
_entity_poly.type
_entity_poly.pdbx_seq_one_letter_code
_entity_poly.pdbx_strand_id
1 'polypeptide(L)'
;KTPPSKNSSLQIQQRLLEGVENNNTVPRVALQSTNPEVLSNIKRKNMSIVNADKMDSTEREVELIYPLPGTTYDGWVDELSALMPVKKLKINVYPCLILPNAELNDKSYKERFKIKTKIIPFNVDMEECEIITSLKSMSYEDVVKGWMFAWIVMNFWFEPILKYIYYDYLKDEVTLKDFFVKFQDYLESDPIFITSKFQDMQTTTIGELYNQIKNNIHNTYDDYDHVVDSTRSIKYLRQNIILVLKDIENFISIYFNKHIHNLSAGYGRLHPNRFGNSMVCG
;
A
#
# COMPACT_ATOMS: atom_id res chain seq x y z
N LYS A 1 -22.91 16.53 36.60
CA LYS A 1 -22.72 15.06 36.74
C LYS A 1 -23.31 14.42 35.49
N THR A 2 -22.47 13.94 34.58
CA THR A 2 -22.91 13.29 33.34
C THR A 2 -23.37 11.86 33.65
N PRO A 3 -24.51 11.37 33.14
CA PRO A 3 -25.00 10.04 33.48
C PRO A 3 -24.10 8.95 32.87
N PRO A 4 -23.87 7.84 33.58
CA PRO A 4 -23.16 6.70 33.05
C PRO A 4 -24.13 5.89 32.18
N SER A 5 -23.99 5.96 30.85
CA SER A 5 -24.40 4.84 30.00
C SER A 5 -23.35 4.62 28.91
N LYS A 6 -22.56 3.57 29.13
CA LYS A 6 -21.72 2.92 28.13
C LYS A 6 -22.66 2.37 27.04
N ASN A 7 -22.79 3.09 25.95
CA ASN A 7 -23.09 2.53 24.65
C ASN A 7 -22.20 3.29 23.67
N SER A 8 -20.98 2.77 23.59
CA SER A 8 -19.78 3.36 23.00
C SER A 8 -19.98 3.71 21.53
N SER A 9 -19.26 4.72 21.05
CA SER A 9 -19.02 5.09 19.64
C SER A 9 -19.32 4.02 18.58
N LEU A 10 -18.97 2.75 18.83
CA LEU A 10 -19.34 1.56 18.06
C LEU A 10 -20.82 1.46 17.67
N GLN A 11 -21.77 1.67 18.58
CA GLN A 11 -23.20 1.60 18.25
C GLN A 11 -23.66 2.77 17.39
N ILE A 12 -23.06 3.94 17.57
CA ILE A 12 -23.32 5.12 16.73
C ILE A 12 -22.76 4.88 15.33
N GLN A 13 -21.53 4.35 15.23
CA GLN A 13 -20.95 3.96 13.96
C GLN A 13 -21.74 2.86 13.27
N GLN A 14 -22.17 1.82 13.99
CA GLN A 14 -22.97 0.75 13.43
C GLN A 14 -24.30 1.29 12.88
N ARG A 15 -24.98 2.19 13.59
CA ARG A 15 -26.17 2.89 13.11
C ARG A 15 -25.90 3.82 11.92
N LEU A 16 -24.74 4.46 11.86
CA LEU A 16 -24.32 5.25 10.70
C LEU A 16 -24.08 4.34 9.48
N LEU A 17 -23.43 3.19 9.68
CA LEU A 17 -23.19 2.19 8.62
C LEU A 17 -24.53 1.61 8.10
N GLU A 18 -25.46 1.26 9.00
CA GLU A 18 -26.82 0.81 8.66
C GLU A 18 -27.64 1.90 7.94
N GLY A 19 -27.48 3.16 8.34
CA GLY A 19 -28.12 4.30 7.66
C GLY A 19 -27.57 4.55 6.26
N VAL A 20 -26.28 4.30 6.05
CA VAL A 20 -25.59 4.43 4.76
C VAL A 20 -25.93 3.28 3.79
N GLU A 21 -26.13 2.06 4.29
CA GLU A 21 -26.60 0.91 3.48
C GLU A 21 -27.92 1.19 2.76
N ASN A 22 -28.77 2.06 3.32
CA ASN A 22 -30.04 2.47 2.71
C ASN A 22 -29.90 3.60 1.66
N ASN A 23 -28.72 4.21 1.50
CA ASN A 23 -28.49 5.43 0.71
C ASN A 23 -27.49 5.27 -0.46
N ASN A 24 -27.21 4.04 -0.94
CA ASN A 24 -26.24 3.75 -2.00
C ASN A 24 -24.83 4.37 -1.79
N THR A 25 -24.50 4.80 -0.57
CA THR A 25 -23.18 5.36 -0.25
C THR A 25 -22.30 4.22 0.24
N VAL A 26 -21.05 4.16 -0.22
CA VAL A 26 -20.09 3.19 0.29
C VAL A 26 -19.72 3.61 1.71
N PRO A 27 -19.97 2.77 2.75
CA PRO A 27 -19.64 3.13 4.11
C PRO A 27 -18.13 3.26 4.30
N ARG A 28 -17.69 4.41 4.84
CA ARG A 28 -16.29 4.72 5.14
C ARG A 28 -15.99 4.57 6.62
N VAL A 29 -14.96 3.81 6.96
CA VAL A 29 -14.53 3.54 8.34
C VAL A 29 -13.10 4.01 8.56
N ALA A 30 -12.94 5.03 9.41
CA ALA A 30 -11.63 5.44 9.90
C ALA A 30 -11.11 4.46 10.96
N LEU A 31 -10.30 3.47 10.56
CA LEU A 31 -9.66 2.53 11.48
C LEU A 31 -8.40 3.14 12.09
N GLN A 32 -7.66 3.93 11.31
CA GLN A 32 -6.31 4.44 11.59
C GLN A 32 -5.24 3.37 11.61
N SER A 33 -5.47 2.28 12.33
CA SER A 33 -4.68 1.06 12.26
C SER A 33 -5.53 -0.13 12.71
N THR A 34 -5.17 -1.35 12.33
CA THR A 34 -5.69 -2.61 12.89
C THR A 34 -4.76 -3.19 13.96
N ASN A 35 -3.56 -2.64 14.13
CA ASN A 35 -2.59 -3.09 15.13
C ASN A 35 -3.00 -2.60 16.54
N PRO A 36 -3.30 -3.49 17.50
CA PRO A 36 -3.76 -3.10 18.83
C PRO A 36 -2.77 -2.25 19.63
N GLU A 37 -1.47 -2.50 19.45
CA GLU A 37 -0.42 -1.72 20.12
C GLU A 37 -0.35 -0.30 19.57
N VAL A 38 -0.38 -0.15 18.25
CA VAL A 38 -0.43 1.16 17.58
C VAL A 38 -1.67 1.94 18.01
N LEU A 39 -2.84 1.30 17.98
CA LEU A 39 -4.10 1.89 18.46
C LEU A 39 -4.02 2.33 19.92
N SER A 40 -3.44 1.50 20.80
CA SER A 40 -3.20 1.83 22.20
C SER A 40 -2.29 3.05 22.36
N ASN A 41 -1.20 3.12 21.57
CA ASN A 41 -0.25 4.23 21.61
C ASN A 41 -0.92 5.56 21.23
N ILE A 42 -1.80 5.56 20.23
CA ILE A 42 -2.57 6.75 19.83
C ILE A 42 -3.86 6.96 20.65
N LYS A 43 -4.01 6.23 21.76
CA LYS A 43 -5.17 6.25 22.66
C LYS A 43 -6.52 6.02 21.96
N ARG A 44 -6.50 5.29 20.85
CA ARG A 44 -7.70 4.89 20.13
C ARG A 44 -8.17 3.56 20.69
N LYS A 45 -9.43 3.50 21.13
CA LYS A 45 -10.04 2.23 21.53
C LYS A 45 -10.24 1.37 20.30
N ASN A 46 -9.87 0.10 20.40
CA ASN A 46 -10.02 -0.85 19.32
C ASN A 46 -11.51 -0.91 18.92
N MET A 47 -11.80 -0.60 17.66
CA MET A 47 -13.14 -0.73 17.14
C MET A 47 -13.27 -2.17 16.65
N SER A 48 -14.24 -2.93 17.15
CA SER A 48 -14.46 -4.33 16.81
C SER A 48 -14.96 -4.55 15.37
N ILE A 49 -14.52 -3.72 14.43
CA ILE A 49 -14.98 -3.71 13.04
C ILE A 49 -14.35 -4.85 12.24
N VAL A 50 -13.21 -5.40 12.65
CA VAL A 50 -12.60 -6.53 11.95
C VAL A 50 -13.20 -7.85 12.45
N ASN A 51 -14.52 -8.02 12.28
CA ASN A 51 -15.07 -9.35 12.03
C ASN A 51 -14.98 -9.57 10.53
N ALA A 52 -13.76 -9.79 10.03
CA ALA A 52 -13.43 -9.95 8.61
C ALA A 52 -14.35 -10.95 7.90
N ASP A 53 -14.79 -11.98 8.63
CA ASP A 53 -15.66 -13.05 8.13
C ASP A 53 -17.10 -12.62 7.81
N LYS A 54 -17.56 -11.46 8.30
CA LYS A 54 -18.92 -10.92 8.03
C LYS A 54 -18.94 -9.81 6.97
N MET A 55 -17.80 -9.53 6.32
CA MET A 55 -17.62 -8.36 5.43
C MET A 55 -18.01 -8.61 3.95
N ASP A 56 -18.60 -9.76 3.61
CA ASP A 56 -18.65 -10.26 2.22
C ASP A 56 -19.78 -9.69 1.32
N SER A 57 -20.75 -8.93 1.85
CA SER A 57 -21.92 -8.48 1.05
C SER A 57 -21.85 -7.04 0.55
N THR A 58 -21.35 -6.08 1.34
CA THR A 58 -21.36 -4.63 1.02
C THR A 58 -19.96 -4.09 0.71
N GLU A 59 -19.87 -3.25 -0.34
CA GLU A 59 -18.64 -2.50 -0.63
C GLU A 59 -18.33 -1.56 0.54
N ARG A 60 -17.07 -1.50 0.98
CA ARG A 60 -16.66 -0.67 2.11
C ARG A 60 -15.32 -0.02 1.84
N GLU A 61 -15.13 1.14 2.44
CA GLU A 61 -13.89 1.90 2.39
C GLU A 61 -13.31 2.01 3.80
N VAL A 62 -12.03 1.67 3.97
CA VAL A 62 -11.30 1.87 5.23
C VAL A 62 -10.21 2.90 5.06
N GLU A 63 -10.00 3.70 6.09
CA GLU A 63 -8.92 4.67 6.14
C GLU A 63 -7.91 4.26 7.21
N LEU A 64 -6.65 4.14 6.79
CA LEU A 64 -5.48 3.88 7.63
C LEU A 64 -4.59 5.13 7.64
N ILE A 65 -3.83 5.32 8.72
CA ILE A 65 -2.81 6.36 8.81
C ILE A 65 -1.45 5.69 9.00
N TYR A 66 -0.46 6.14 8.24
CA TYR A 66 0.89 5.61 8.30
C TYR A 66 1.95 6.72 8.20
N PRO A 67 3.09 6.62 8.91
CA PRO A 67 3.31 5.75 10.06
C PRO A 67 2.66 6.35 11.33
N LEU A 68 2.22 5.49 12.26
CA LEU A 68 1.75 5.90 13.58
C LEU A 68 2.73 5.46 14.69
N PRO A 69 2.74 6.11 15.87
CA PRO A 69 3.57 5.71 17.01
C PRO A 69 3.49 4.21 17.36
N GLY A 70 4.63 3.52 17.33
CA GLY A 70 4.74 2.07 17.57
C GLY A 70 4.60 1.20 16.32
N THR A 71 4.35 1.78 15.15
CA THR A 71 4.38 1.04 13.88
C THR A 71 5.79 0.49 13.63
N THR A 72 5.88 -0.79 13.25
CA THR A 72 7.08 -1.42 12.68
C THR A 72 6.81 -1.76 11.23
N TYR A 73 7.86 -1.95 10.42
CA TYR A 73 7.70 -2.39 9.03
C TYR A 73 6.93 -3.72 8.96
N ASP A 74 7.32 -4.72 9.74
CA ASP A 74 6.65 -6.03 9.77
C ASP A 74 5.18 -5.92 10.21
N GLY A 75 4.89 -5.10 11.22
CA GLY A 75 3.53 -4.88 11.70
C GLY A 75 2.64 -4.17 10.67
N TRP A 76 3.22 -3.27 9.87
CA TRP A 76 2.54 -2.63 8.75
C TRP A 76 2.26 -3.60 7.60
N VAL A 77 3.24 -4.44 7.26
CA VAL A 77 3.07 -5.53 6.29
C VAL A 77 1.97 -6.50 6.73
N ASP A 78 1.94 -6.89 8.00
CA ASP A 78 0.92 -7.77 8.57
C ASP A 78 -0.48 -7.15 8.46
N GLU A 79 -0.59 -5.87 8.82
CA GLU A 79 -1.85 -5.13 8.76
C GLU A 79 -2.42 -5.06 7.34
N LEU A 80 -1.63 -4.64 6.35
CA LEU A 80 -2.09 -4.58 4.96
C LEU A 80 -2.39 -5.98 4.39
N SER A 81 -1.54 -6.97 4.69
CA SER A 81 -1.71 -8.34 4.22
C SER A 81 -2.98 -8.99 4.77
N ALA A 82 -3.37 -8.66 6.01
CA ALA A 82 -4.61 -9.15 6.61
C ALA A 82 -5.88 -8.55 5.96
N LEU A 83 -5.79 -7.34 5.40
CA LEU A 83 -6.91 -6.67 4.73
C LEU A 83 -7.07 -7.09 3.28
N MET A 84 -6.01 -7.52 2.61
CA MET A 84 -6.02 -7.91 1.20
C MET A 84 -7.09 -8.96 0.84
N PRO A 85 -7.30 -10.07 1.59
CA PRO A 85 -8.31 -11.08 1.26
C PRO A 85 -9.77 -10.61 1.38
N VAL A 86 -10.03 -9.46 2.04
CA VAL A 86 -11.40 -8.96 2.25
C VAL A 86 -12.01 -8.52 0.93
N LYS A 87 -13.10 -9.18 0.51
CA LYS A 87 -13.78 -8.83 -0.74
C LYS A 87 -14.46 -7.48 -0.63
N LYS A 88 -14.51 -6.75 -1.77
CA LYS A 88 -15.15 -5.43 -1.90
C LYS A 88 -14.66 -4.39 -0.87
N LEU A 89 -13.40 -4.51 -0.45
CA LEU A 89 -12.73 -3.53 0.41
C LEU A 89 -11.92 -2.57 -0.44
N LYS A 90 -12.09 -1.28 -0.20
CA LYS A 90 -11.17 -0.23 -0.64
C LYS A 90 -10.35 0.25 0.57
N ILE A 91 -9.04 0.34 0.41
CA ILE A 91 -8.13 0.83 1.45
C ILE A 91 -7.59 2.19 0.99
N ASN A 92 -7.71 3.22 1.83
CA ASN A 92 -6.96 4.46 1.66
C ASN A 92 -5.96 4.60 2.80
N VAL A 93 -4.74 5.02 2.47
CA VAL A 93 -3.67 5.24 3.45
C VAL A 93 -3.30 6.72 3.41
N TYR A 94 -3.26 7.36 4.58
CA TYR A 94 -2.93 8.77 4.71
C TYR A 94 -1.65 8.97 5.52
N PRO A 95 -0.82 9.98 5.20
CA PRO A 95 0.30 10.34 6.04
C PRO A 95 -0.17 10.85 7.40
N CYS A 96 0.59 10.52 8.45
CA CYS A 96 0.32 11.07 9.77
C CYS A 96 0.76 12.54 9.84
N LEU A 97 -0.22 13.45 9.94
CA LEU A 97 0.01 14.88 10.10
C LEU A 97 0.13 15.26 11.58
N ILE A 98 1.15 16.03 11.93
CA ILE A 98 1.30 16.64 13.25
C ILE A 98 0.48 17.93 13.29
N LEU A 99 -0.65 17.89 14.01
CA LEU A 99 -1.51 19.07 14.19
C LEU A 99 -1.10 19.85 15.45
N PRO A 100 -1.10 21.20 15.42
CA PRO A 100 -0.59 22.03 16.52
C PRO A 100 -1.15 21.71 17.91
N ASN A 101 -2.44 21.34 17.97
CA ASN A 101 -3.18 21.08 19.21
C ASN A 101 -3.45 19.58 19.47
N ALA A 102 -2.84 18.68 18.70
CA ALA A 102 -2.97 17.24 18.91
C ALA A 102 -1.95 16.74 19.95
N GLU A 103 -2.28 15.67 20.67
CA GLU A 103 -1.34 15.02 21.60
C GLU A 103 -0.04 14.59 20.91
N LEU A 104 -0.11 14.24 19.63
CA LEU A 104 1.05 13.89 18.83
C LEU A 104 2.08 15.04 18.71
N ASN A 105 1.64 16.28 18.93
CA ASN A 105 2.51 17.45 18.98
C ASN A 105 3.05 17.77 20.39
N ASP A 106 2.63 17.03 21.42
CA ASP A 106 3.18 17.17 22.76
C ASP A 106 4.65 16.72 22.80
N LYS A 107 5.49 17.51 23.48
CA LYS A 107 6.93 17.26 23.54
C LYS A 107 7.27 15.93 24.19
N SER A 108 6.60 15.59 25.30
CA SER A 108 6.84 14.32 26.01
C SER A 108 6.42 13.13 25.15
N TYR A 109 5.37 13.31 24.35
CA TYR A 109 4.90 12.29 23.41
C TYR A 109 5.90 12.07 22.26
N LYS A 110 6.40 13.16 21.63
CA LYS A 110 7.45 13.09 20.59
C LYS A 110 8.73 12.43 21.14
N GLU A 111 9.16 12.77 22.35
CA GLU A 111 10.34 12.17 22.99
C GLU A 111 10.16 10.67 23.27
N ARG A 112 9.01 10.27 23.84
CA ARG A 112 8.70 8.86 24.15
C ARG A 112 8.82 7.94 22.94
N PHE A 113 8.28 8.40 21.80
CA PHE A 113 8.27 7.63 20.54
C PHE A 113 9.40 8.02 19.59
N LYS A 114 10.35 8.86 20.01
CA LYS A 114 11.45 9.37 19.19
C LYS A 114 10.99 9.83 17.79
N ILE A 115 9.88 10.56 17.75
CA ILE A 115 9.27 11.00 16.50
C ILE A 115 10.19 12.04 15.86
N LYS A 116 10.62 11.79 14.61
CA LYS A 116 11.18 12.84 13.76
C LYS A 116 10.20 13.18 12.66
N THR A 117 10.23 14.43 12.26
CA THR A 117 9.26 15.01 11.36
C THR A 117 9.94 15.80 10.25
N LYS A 118 9.18 16.09 9.20
CA LYS A 118 9.58 16.99 8.11
C LYS A 118 8.39 17.89 7.79
N ILE A 119 8.65 19.17 7.59
CA ILE A 119 7.67 20.10 7.06
C ILE A 119 7.70 20.01 5.53
N ILE A 120 6.54 19.83 4.91
CA ILE A 120 6.39 19.69 3.47
C ILE A 120 5.24 20.58 2.96
N PRO A 121 5.27 21.01 1.69
CA PRO A 121 4.12 21.65 1.06
C PRO A 121 2.90 20.72 1.05
N PHE A 122 1.78 21.23 1.51
CA PHE A 122 0.48 20.55 1.54
C PHE A 122 -0.33 20.82 0.27
N ASN A 123 -0.30 22.04 -0.26
CA ASN A 123 -1.07 22.43 -1.44
C ASN A 123 -0.38 23.53 -2.26
N VAL A 124 -1.01 23.89 -3.39
CA VAL A 124 -0.55 24.93 -4.33
C VAL A 124 -0.46 26.32 -3.73
N ASP A 125 -1.15 26.57 -2.62
CA ASP A 125 -1.14 27.84 -1.88
C ASP A 125 0.03 27.94 -0.88
N MET A 126 0.97 26.98 -0.93
CA MET A 126 2.13 26.86 -0.03
C MET A 126 1.74 26.72 1.45
N GLU A 127 0.56 26.21 1.76
CA GLU A 127 0.30 25.74 3.11
C GLU A 127 1.27 24.60 3.42
N GLU A 128 1.82 24.60 4.62
CA GLU A 128 2.78 23.60 5.07
C GLU A 128 2.09 22.60 6.00
N CYS A 129 2.48 21.33 5.91
CA CYS A 129 2.12 20.33 6.89
C CYS A 129 3.37 19.64 7.45
N GLU A 130 3.31 19.24 8.72
CA GLU A 130 4.38 18.48 9.37
C GLU A 130 4.01 17.00 9.34
N ILE A 131 4.84 16.17 8.72
CA ILE A 131 4.66 14.71 8.59
C ILE A 131 5.65 13.95 9.48
N ILE A 132 5.32 12.73 9.87
CA ILE A 132 6.27 11.82 10.50
C ILE A 132 7.16 11.17 9.44
N THR A 133 8.48 11.22 9.66
CA THR A 133 9.49 10.62 8.77
C THR A 133 10.31 9.52 9.44
N SER A 134 10.32 9.43 10.77
CA SER A 134 10.85 8.26 11.49
C SER A 134 10.31 8.18 12.91
N LEU A 135 10.42 7.00 13.51
CA LEU A 135 9.92 6.67 14.84
C LEU A 135 11.02 5.93 15.62
N LYS A 136 10.79 5.70 16.92
CA LYS A 136 11.63 4.80 17.73
C LYS A 136 11.74 3.39 17.11
N SER A 137 10.68 2.93 16.46
CA SER A 137 10.53 1.59 15.89
C SER A 137 10.91 1.47 14.43
N MET A 138 11.14 2.59 13.72
CA MET A 138 11.43 2.62 12.29
C MET A 138 12.37 3.77 11.94
N SER A 139 13.43 3.47 11.22
CA SER A 139 14.29 4.48 10.58
C SER A 139 13.53 5.25 9.49
N TYR A 140 14.17 6.25 8.90
CA TYR A 140 13.61 6.94 7.73
C TYR A 140 13.42 5.96 6.58
N GLU A 141 14.43 5.13 6.35
CA GLU A 141 14.47 4.13 5.30
C GLU A 141 13.37 3.07 5.50
N ASP A 142 13.11 2.65 6.75
CA ASP A 142 12.01 1.74 7.08
C ASP A 142 10.64 2.37 6.83
N VAL A 143 10.46 3.65 7.19
CA VAL A 143 9.21 4.39 6.92
C VAL A 143 8.94 4.44 5.43
N VAL A 144 9.94 4.82 4.63
CA VAL A 144 9.87 4.83 3.17
C VAL A 144 9.59 3.42 2.63
N LYS A 145 10.26 2.39 3.16
CA LYS A 145 10.02 1.00 2.75
C LYS A 145 8.57 0.57 2.98
N GLY A 146 7.96 0.93 4.11
CA GLY A 146 6.56 0.63 4.37
C GLY A 146 5.56 1.41 3.50
N TRP A 147 5.87 2.66 3.13
CA TRP A 147 5.09 3.38 2.11
C TRP A 147 5.15 2.68 0.76
N MET A 148 6.33 2.22 0.37
CA MET A 148 6.50 1.48 -0.88
C MET A 148 5.83 0.10 -0.85
N PHE A 149 5.70 -0.54 0.31
CA PHE A 149 4.87 -1.72 0.45
C PHE A 149 3.38 -1.40 0.24
N ALA A 150 2.89 -0.26 0.74
CA ALA A 150 1.54 0.20 0.44
C ALA A 150 1.33 0.45 -1.07
N TRP A 151 2.30 1.07 -1.75
CA TRP A 151 2.28 1.23 -3.22
C TRP A 151 2.14 -0.11 -3.93
N ILE A 152 2.90 -1.13 -3.52
CA ILE A 152 2.82 -2.48 -4.08
C ILE A 152 1.40 -3.04 -3.92
N VAL A 153 0.82 -2.95 -2.72
CA VAL A 153 -0.54 -3.47 -2.46
C VAL A 153 -1.58 -2.76 -3.33
N MET A 154 -1.54 -1.42 -3.42
CA MET A 154 -2.51 -0.66 -4.23
C MET A 154 -2.40 -0.97 -5.73
N ASN A 155 -1.19 -1.24 -6.24
CA ASN A 155 -0.94 -1.37 -7.67
C ASN A 155 -0.86 -2.80 -8.21
N PHE A 156 -0.75 -3.81 -7.35
CA PHE A 156 -0.59 -5.21 -7.79
C PHE A 156 -1.55 -6.22 -7.13
N TRP A 157 -2.19 -5.84 -6.01
CA TRP A 157 -3.28 -6.64 -5.45
C TRP A 157 -4.65 -6.18 -5.95
N PHE A 158 -4.93 -4.88 -5.80
CA PHE A 158 -6.21 -4.30 -6.21
C PHE A 158 -6.31 -4.13 -7.73
N GLU A 159 -5.17 -4.04 -8.43
CA GLU A 159 -5.05 -4.32 -9.86
C GLU A 159 -4.58 -5.77 -10.04
N PRO A 160 -5.45 -6.70 -10.48
CA PRO A 160 -5.36 -8.10 -10.05
C PRO A 160 -4.31 -8.96 -10.76
N ILE A 161 -3.25 -8.38 -11.36
CA ILE A 161 -2.22 -9.15 -12.09
C ILE A 161 -1.50 -10.12 -11.14
N LEU A 162 -0.93 -9.64 -10.04
CA LEU A 162 -0.25 -10.52 -9.09
C LEU A 162 -1.23 -11.32 -8.23
N LYS A 163 -2.44 -10.79 -7.99
CA LYS A 163 -3.51 -11.52 -7.30
C LYS A 163 -3.84 -12.85 -7.99
N TYR A 164 -4.02 -12.86 -9.31
CA TYR A 164 -4.30 -14.10 -10.05
C TYR A 164 -3.10 -15.05 -10.02
N ILE A 165 -1.89 -14.54 -10.23
CA ILE A 165 -0.67 -15.37 -10.16
C ILE A 165 -0.54 -16.03 -8.79
N TYR A 166 -0.77 -15.29 -7.71
CA TYR A 166 -0.75 -15.84 -6.36
C TYR A 166 -1.75 -16.98 -6.20
N TYR A 167 -3.04 -16.73 -6.46
CA TYR A 167 -4.09 -17.73 -6.20
C TYR A 167 -4.03 -18.94 -7.12
N ASP A 168 -3.61 -18.77 -8.37
CA ASP A 168 -3.63 -19.85 -9.36
C ASP A 168 -2.34 -20.68 -9.34
N TYR A 169 -1.20 -20.13 -8.90
CA TYR A 169 0.10 -20.80 -9.03
C TYR A 169 0.90 -20.97 -7.74
N LEU A 170 0.62 -20.20 -6.68
CA LEU A 170 1.54 -20.03 -5.55
C LEU A 170 0.91 -20.10 -4.15
N LYS A 171 -0.42 -19.99 -4.03
CA LYS A 171 -1.12 -19.96 -2.73
C LYS A 171 -0.83 -21.16 -1.82
N ASP A 172 -0.50 -22.32 -2.41
CA ASP A 172 -0.24 -23.57 -1.70
C ASP A 172 1.24 -23.72 -1.31
N GLU A 173 2.11 -22.80 -1.76
CA GLU A 173 3.57 -22.84 -1.59
C GLU A 173 4.13 -21.66 -0.78
N VAL A 174 3.44 -20.52 -0.76
CA VAL A 174 3.87 -19.31 -0.08
C VAL A 174 2.67 -18.58 0.48
N THR A 175 2.82 -17.97 1.66
CA THR A 175 1.75 -17.14 2.22
C THR A 175 1.58 -15.86 1.40
N LEU A 176 0.38 -15.26 1.44
CA LEU A 176 0.11 -14.01 0.74
C LEU A 176 1.11 -12.91 1.15
N LYS A 177 1.37 -12.80 2.46
CA LYS A 177 2.36 -11.90 3.03
C LYS A 177 3.74 -12.13 2.40
N ASP A 178 4.25 -13.35 2.49
CA ASP A 178 5.62 -13.66 2.04
C ASP A 178 5.78 -13.48 0.53
N PHE A 179 4.73 -13.74 -0.25
CA PHE A 179 4.74 -13.50 -1.70
C PHE A 179 4.96 -12.01 -2.03
N PHE A 180 4.21 -11.12 -1.38
CA PHE A 180 4.34 -9.68 -1.61
C PHE A 180 5.61 -9.08 -0.99
N VAL A 181 6.11 -9.61 0.13
CA VAL A 181 7.42 -9.24 0.67
C VAL A 181 8.54 -9.63 -0.30
N LYS A 182 8.53 -10.86 -0.82
CA LYS A 182 9.49 -11.29 -1.86
C LYS A 182 9.41 -10.43 -3.12
N PHE A 183 8.22 -9.98 -3.49
CA PHE A 183 8.07 -9.05 -4.61
C PHE A 183 8.71 -7.70 -4.31
N GLN A 184 8.55 -7.15 -3.10
CA GLN A 184 9.26 -5.93 -2.71
C GLN A 184 10.79 -6.14 -2.73
N ASP A 185 11.28 -7.26 -2.20
CA ASP A 185 12.71 -7.58 -2.23
C ASP A 185 13.24 -7.68 -3.66
N TYR A 186 12.45 -8.21 -4.59
CA TYR A 186 12.79 -8.23 -6.02
C TYR A 186 12.91 -6.82 -6.61
N LEU A 187 12.01 -5.90 -6.27
CA LEU A 187 12.06 -4.52 -6.75
C LEU A 187 13.21 -3.70 -6.12
N GLU A 188 13.64 -4.07 -4.91
CA GLU A 188 14.78 -3.46 -4.22
C GLU A 188 16.13 -4.14 -4.55
N SER A 189 16.11 -5.23 -5.33
CA SER A 189 17.31 -5.98 -5.68
C SER A 189 18.24 -5.17 -6.58
N ASP A 190 19.55 -5.31 -6.34
CA ASP A 190 20.59 -4.68 -7.15
C ASP A 190 20.43 -5.10 -8.63
N PRO A 191 20.43 -4.16 -9.59
CA PRO A 191 20.35 -4.53 -10.99
C PRO A 191 21.51 -5.42 -11.47
N ILE A 192 22.66 -5.43 -10.78
CA ILE A 192 23.76 -6.39 -11.02
C ILE A 192 23.32 -7.82 -10.67
N PHE A 193 22.55 -7.99 -9.59
CA PHE A 193 21.99 -9.30 -9.25
C PHE A 193 21.01 -9.76 -10.34
N ILE A 194 20.15 -8.87 -10.83
CA ILE A 194 19.20 -9.17 -11.90
C ILE A 194 19.92 -9.48 -13.21
N THR A 195 20.89 -8.66 -13.64
CA THR A 195 21.71 -8.90 -14.85
C THR A 195 22.47 -10.21 -14.79
N SER A 196 22.99 -10.59 -13.60
CA SER A 196 23.69 -11.88 -13.42
C SER A 196 22.80 -13.09 -13.65
N LYS A 197 21.48 -12.94 -13.46
CA LYS A 197 20.46 -13.96 -13.74
C LYS A 197 19.89 -13.84 -15.15
N PHE A 198 19.86 -12.63 -15.70
CA PHE A 198 19.31 -12.31 -17.02
C PHE A 198 20.25 -11.35 -17.75
N GLN A 199 21.06 -11.87 -18.69
CA GLN A 199 22.20 -11.17 -19.31
C GLN A 199 21.89 -9.81 -19.96
N ASP A 200 20.61 -9.48 -20.20
CA ASP A 200 20.18 -8.29 -20.97
C ASP A 200 19.40 -7.22 -20.17
N MET A 201 19.24 -7.35 -18.84
CA MET A 201 18.38 -6.43 -18.05
C MET A 201 19.16 -5.50 -17.12
N GLN A 202 19.40 -4.24 -17.52
CA GLN A 202 20.06 -3.23 -16.66
C GLN A 202 19.21 -2.77 -15.47
N THR A 203 17.86 -2.83 -15.55
CA THR A 203 16.87 -2.49 -14.52
C THR A 203 15.51 -3.10 -14.95
N THR A 204 14.61 -3.38 -14.01
CA THR A 204 13.23 -3.82 -14.31
C THR A 204 12.33 -2.59 -14.52
N THR A 205 11.36 -2.66 -15.42
CA THR A 205 10.42 -1.54 -15.67
C THR A 205 9.58 -1.22 -14.42
N ILE A 206 9.15 -2.25 -13.69
CA ILE A 206 8.46 -2.04 -12.41
C ILE A 206 9.41 -1.42 -11.38
N GLY A 207 10.67 -1.89 -11.32
CA GLY A 207 11.68 -1.38 -10.40
C GLY A 207 12.06 0.08 -10.65
N GLU A 208 12.11 0.52 -11.91
CA GLU A 208 12.34 1.92 -12.28
C GLU A 208 11.24 2.82 -11.72
N LEU A 209 9.97 2.47 -11.93
CA LEU A 209 8.83 3.23 -11.39
C LEU A 209 8.84 3.20 -9.85
N TYR A 210 9.09 2.03 -9.25
CA TYR A 210 9.21 1.88 -7.80
C TYR A 210 10.27 2.83 -7.23
N ASN A 211 11.48 2.84 -7.81
CA ASN A 211 12.58 3.69 -7.37
C ASN A 211 12.30 5.18 -7.60
N GLN A 212 11.65 5.53 -8.71
CA GLN A 212 11.24 6.91 -8.97
C GLN A 212 10.29 7.42 -7.88
N ILE A 213 9.28 6.63 -7.50
CA ILE A 213 8.32 7.02 -6.45
C ILE A 213 9.02 7.05 -5.08
N LYS A 214 9.80 6.00 -4.77
CA LYS A 214 10.58 5.88 -3.53
C LYS A 214 11.50 7.08 -3.28
N ASN A 215 12.19 7.55 -4.32
CA ASN A 215 13.12 8.68 -4.20
C ASN A 215 12.44 10.04 -4.09
N ASN A 216 11.17 10.14 -4.52
CA ASN A 216 10.42 11.38 -4.51
C ASN A 216 9.52 11.54 -3.28
N ILE A 217 9.27 10.48 -2.50
CA ILE A 217 8.37 10.56 -1.35
C ILE A 217 8.86 11.56 -0.29
N HIS A 218 7.90 12.09 0.48
CA HIS A 218 8.12 13.05 1.58
C HIS A 218 8.62 14.43 1.13
N ASN A 219 8.47 14.82 -0.13
CA ASN A 219 8.81 16.15 -0.63
C ASN A 219 7.59 17.07 -0.69
N THR A 220 6.42 16.53 -1.05
CA THR A 220 5.11 17.19 -1.09
C THR A 220 4.03 16.24 -0.61
N TYR A 221 2.85 16.76 -0.23
CA TYR A 221 1.72 15.89 0.12
C TYR A 221 1.24 15.03 -1.06
N ASP A 222 1.29 15.57 -2.28
CA ASP A 222 0.93 14.85 -3.52
C ASP A 222 1.76 13.57 -3.74
N ASP A 223 2.96 13.48 -3.15
CA ASP A 223 3.78 12.26 -3.25
C ASP A 223 3.08 11.04 -2.63
N TYR A 224 2.23 11.24 -1.62
CA TYR A 224 1.46 10.14 -1.03
C TYR A 224 0.30 9.74 -1.92
N ASP A 225 -0.32 10.68 -2.64
CA ASP A 225 -1.31 10.39 -3.66
C ASP A 225 -0.69 9.55 -4.79
N HIS A 226 0.56 9.81 -5.16
CA HIS A 226 1.30 8.95 -6.09
C HIS A 226 1.51 7.52 -5.60
N VAL A 227 1.55 7.31 -4.28
CA VAL A 227 1.66 5.99 -3.66
C VAL A 227 0.31 5.27 -3.66
N VAL A 228 -0.77 5.95 -3.30
CA VAL A 228 -2.08 5.33 -3.06
C VAL A 228 -3.03 5.37 -4.24
N ASP A 229 -2.97 6.40 -5.09
CA ASP A 229 -3.74 6.49 -6.33
C ASP A 229 -3.02 5.71 -7.43
N SER A 230 -3.57 4.52 -7.70
CA SER A 230 -3.03 3.61 -8.71
C SER A 230 -3.18 4.15 -10.13
N THR A 231 -4.01 5.18 -10.40
CA THR A 231 -4.30 5.67 -11.76
C THR A 231 -3.04 6.03 -12.56
N ARG A 232 -2.10 6.78 -11.96
CA ARG A 232 -0.86 7.20 -12.63
C ARG A 232 0.06 6.01 -12.89
N SER A 233 0.28 5.20 -11.87
CA SER A 233 1.11 4.00 -11.93
C SER A 233 0.58 2.99 -12.94
N ILE A 234 -0.73 2.69 -12.91
CA ILE A 234 -1.42 1.83 -13.87
C ILE A 234 -1.24 2.33 -15.30
N LYS A 235 -1.37 3.63 -15.54
CA LYS A 235 -1.18 4.20 -16.88
C LYS A 235 0.21 3.88 -17.41
N TYR A 236 1.25 4.09 -16.60
CA TYR A 236 2.63 3.75 -16.94
C TYR A 236 2.81 2.24 -17.16
N LEU A 237 2.31 1.42 -16.24
CA LEU A 237 2.41 -0.05 -16.33
C LEU A 237 1.72 -0.59 -17.59
N ARG A 238 0.56 -0.05 -17.96
CA ARG A 238 -0.18 -0.44 -19.18
C ARG A 238 0.52 0.00 -20.46
N GLN A 239 1.18 1.15 -20.45
CA GLN A 239 1.99 1.61 -21.59
C GLN A 239 3.21 0.72 -21.81
N ASN A 240 3.75 0.12 -20.75
CA ASN A 240 4.93 -0.75 -20.79
C ASN A 240 4.60 -2.22 -20.52
N ILE A 241 3.36 -2.65 -20.80
CA ILE A 241 2.81 -3.94 -20.33
C ILE A 241 3.66 -5.16 -20.71
N ILE A 242 4.31 -5.16 -21.88
CA ILE A 242 5.17 -6.28 -22.31
C ILE A 242 6.36 -6.45 -21.36
N LEU A 243 7.01 -5.34 -20.99
CA LEU A 243 8.14 -5.33 -20.08
C LEU A 243 7.70 -5.62 -18.65
N VAL A 244 6.56 -5.08 -18.23
CA VAL A 244 5.94 -5.38 -16.93
C VAL A 244 5.65 -6.88 -16.79
N LEU A 245 5.08 -7.53 -17.81
CA LEU A 245 4.85 -8.97 -17.78
C LEU A 245 6.18 -9.74 -17.73
N LYS A 246 7.22 -9.24 -18.40
CA LYS A 246 8.56 -9.85 -18.34
C LYS A 246 9.19 -9.75 -16.95
N ASP A 247 9.05 -8.62 -16.28
CA ASP A 247 9.49 -8.43 -14.90
C ASP A 247 8.81 -9.42 -13.95
N ILE A 248 7.50 -9.65 -14.14
CA ILE A 248 6.73 -10.62 -13.36
C ILE A 248 7.22 -12.06 -13.63
N GLU A 249 7.42 -12.45 -14.89
CA GLU A 249 8.00 -13.76 -15.23
C GLU A 249 9.36 -13.97 -14.53
N ASN A 250 10.21 -12.93 -14.54
CA ASN A 250 11.53 -12.96 -13.94
C ASN A 250 11.47 -13.05 -12.41
N PHE A 251 10.60 -12.28 -11.76
CA PHE A 251 10.32 -12.39 -10.33
C PHE A 251 9.94 -13.82 -9.94
N ILE A 252 8.96 -14.40 -10.66
CA ILE A 252 8.50 -15.76 -10.39
C ILE A 252 9.62 -16.78 -10.59
N SER A 253 10.43 -16.61 -11.63
CA SER A 253 11.58 -17.49 -11.88
C SER A 253 12.64 -17.39 -10.79
N ILE A 254 12.98 -16.20 -10.31
CA ILE A 254 14.03 -16.01 -9.29
C ILE A 254 13.58 -16.55 -7.94
N TYR A 255 12.38 -16.19 -7.48
CA TYR A 255 11.97 -16.44 -6.10
C TYR A 255 11.25 -17.77 -5.89
N PHE A 256 10.76 -18.40 -6.96
CA PHE A 256 9.98 -19.64 -6.89
C PHE A 256 10.47 -20.73 -7.83
N ASN A 257 11.51 -20.48 -8.65
CA ASN A 257 12.03 -21.43 -9.63
C ASN A 257 10.94 -21.99 -10.56
N LYS A 258 9.99 -21.12 -10.94
CA LYS A 258 8.87 -21.44 -11.84
C LYS A 258 8.93 -20.57 -13.10
N HIS A 259 8.45 -21.13 -14.20
CA HIS A 259 8.33 -20.40 -15.46
C HIS A 259 6.86 -20.28 -15.85
N ILE A 260 6.35 -19.04 -15.84
CA ILE A 260 5.06 -18.73 -16.44
C ILE A 260 5.36 -18.35 -17.89
N HIS A 261 5.19 -19.31 -18.80
CA HIS A 261 5.53 -19.08 -20.20
C HIS A 261 4.48 -18.20 -20.89
N ASN A 262 4.97 -17.28 -21.74
CA ASN A 262 4.17 -16.54 -22.73
C ASN A 262 3.14 -15.55 -22.17
N LEU A 263 3.36 -14.92 -20.99
CA LEU A 263 2.45 -13.85 -20.55
C LEU A 263 2.46 -12.69 -21.55
N SER A 264 3.66 -12.24 -21.93
CA SER A 264 3.88 -11.17 -22.90
C SER A 264 3.40 -11.54 -24.31
N ALA A 265 3.72 -12.74 -24.79
CA ALA A 265 3.32 -13.23 -26.11
C ALA A 265 1.81 -13.51 -26.21
N GLY A 266 1.17 -13.93 -25.12
CA GLY A 266 -0.29 -14.11 -25.03
C GLY A 266 -1.01 -12.78 -25.11
N TYR A 267 -0.55 -11.77 -24.34
CA TYR A 267 -1.09 -10.42 -24.42
C TYR A 267 -0.96 -9.82 -25.82
N GLY A 268 0.18 -10.05 -26.49
CA GLY A 268 0.39 -9.56 -27.85
C GLY A 268 -0.56 -10.13 -28.90
N ARG A 269 -0.93 -11.40 -28.76
CA ARG A 269 -1.93 -12.04 -29.64
C ARG A 269 -3.36 -11.52 -29.39
N LEU A 270 -3.70 -11.21 -28.15
CA LEU A 270 -5.03 -10.73 -27.77
C LEU A 270 -5.26 -9.24 -28.09
N HIS A 271 -4.19 -8.45 -28.22
CA HIS A 271 -4.26 -7.01 -28.46
C HIS A 271 -3.39 -6.52 -29.65
N PRO A 272 -3.59 -7.05 -30.86
CA PRO A 272 -2.71 -6.77 -32.02
C PRO A 272 -2.65 -5.28 -32.42
N ASN A 273 -3.73 -4.53 -32.20
CA ASN A 273 -3.82 -3.11 -32.57
C ASN A 273 -3.02 -2.15 -31.66
N ARG A 274 -2.41 -2.63 -30.57
CA ARG A 274 -1.52 -1.83 -29.70
C ARG A 274 -0.04 -1.94 -30.07
N PHE A 275 0.31 -2.74 -31.08
CA PHE A 275 1.68 -2.99 -31.55
C PHE A 275 2.07 -2.14 -32.76
N GLY A 276 1.17 -1.32 -33.30
CA GLY A 276 1.45 -0.41 -34.39
C GLY A 276 2.03 0.91 -33.89
N ASN A 277 3.37 0.99 -33.77
CA ASN A 277 4.21 2.18 -34.02
C ASN A 277 5.62 2.13 -33.37
N SER A 278 6.21 0.96 -33.13
CA SER A 278 7.64 0.88 -32.76
C SER A 278 8.41 -0.29 -33.37
N MET A 279 7.90 -0.88 -34.45
CA MET A 279 8.70 -1.68 -35.37
C MET A 279 8.31 -1.34 -36.80
N VAL A 280 8.87 -0.24 -37.31
CA VAL A 280 9.18 -0.16 -38.74
C VAL A 280 10.68 -0.32 -38.81
N CYS A 281 11.10 -1.51 -39.24
CA CYS A 281 12.45 -1.78 -39.68
C CYS A 281 12.89 -0.74 -40.72
N GLY A 282 14.10 -0.22 -40.53
CA GLY A 282 14.87 0.62 -41.44
C GLY A 282 16.26 0.79 -40.86
#